data_AF-A0A7M5VBV2-F1
#
_entry.id   AF-A0A7M5VBV2-F1
#
_cell.length_a   1.000
_cell.length_b   1.000
_cell.length_c   1.000
_cell.angle_alpha   90.00
_cell.angle_beta   90.00
_cell.angle_gamma   90.00
#
_symmetry.space_group_name_H-M   'P 1'
#
loop_
_entity.id
_entity.type
_entity.pdbx_description
1 polymer ?
#
loop_
_entity_poly.entity_id
_entity_poly.type
_entity_poly.pdbx_seq_one_letter_code
_entity_poly.pdbx_strand_id
1 'polypeptide(L)'
;MKIFACLLLLLSIYMVNGDNTSDIKTLKSSLQLLLKRIELKSSYCSAQAQGQCGACICKDDFNLPKKYYCDCRNQSPQRDCLAHRQNGMKIDGYYTVTMNGYRTTQVYCDQTTSGGGWTVIQRRMDGSVNFFREWKDYRRGFGHLHHEFWQGNDDIHLLTKQAMNNSELMIQMKIQHLNILFTNRYSHFNVLDEENRYQLEVAGPSGNLNPKFFTQFQHNQRFSTWDWPHDGADPFVSCASKHQFAGWWINGSSNNCTGYEAAAHNLNGPYDAFRTRKWYQRINYYFKYHPYFTEIKVRRKL
;
A
#
# COMPACT_ATOMS: atom_id res chain seq x y z
N MET A 1 -5.58 29.79 -7.90
CA MET A 1 -6.23 30.92 -8.62
C MET A 1 -5.42 31.52 -9.77
N LYS A 2 -4.11 31.77 -9.66
CA LYS A 2 -3.34 32.46 -10.73
C LYS A 2 -3.17 31.65 -12.04
N ILE A 3 -3.04 30.33 -11.97
CA ILE A 3 -2.95 29.44 -13.16
C ILE A 3 -4.27 29.40 -13.96
N PHE A 4 -5.41 29.59 -13.28
CA PHE A 4 -6.75 29.56 -13.89
C PHE A 4 -7.02 30.77 -14.79
N ALA A 5 -6.57 31.95 -14.39
CA ALA A 5 -6.68 33.15 -15.22
C ALA A 5 -5.86 33.01 -16.50
N CYS A 6 -4.66 32.40 -16.43
CA CYS A 6 -3.81 32.13 -17.59
C CYS A 6 -4.45 31.14 -18.58
N LEU A 7 -5.07 30.06 -18.10
CA LEU A 7 -5.73 29.06 -18.96
C LEU A 7 -6.98 29.62 -19.66
N LEU A 8 -7.77 30.44 -18.97
CA LEU A 8 -8.92 31.14 -19.56
C LEU A 8 -8.50 32.20 -20.58
N LEU A 9 -7.38 32.90 -20.32
CA LEU A 9 -6.77 33.82 -21.29
C LEU A 9 -6.24 33.08 -22.52
N LEU A 10 -5.54 31.95 -22.35
CA LEU A 10 -5.04 31.16 -23.47
C LEU A 10 -6.17 30.56 -24.32
N LEU A 11 -7.26 30.11 -23.69
CA LEU A 11 -8.46 29.64 -24.38
C LEU A 11 -9.18 30.76 -25.13
N SER A 12 -9.29 31.96 -24.55
CA SER A 12 -9.90 33.11 -25.24
C SER A 12 -9.06 33.61 -26.40
N ILE A 13 -7.73 33.54 -26.32
CA ILE A 13 -6.81 33.84 -27.43
C ILE A 13 -6.92 32.78 -28.54
N TYR A 14 -7.08 31.49 -28.19
CA TYR A 14 -7.25 30.41 -29.16
C TYR A 14 -8.59 30.48 -29.92
N MET A 15 -9.63 31.06 -29.31
CA MET A 15 -10.97 31.22 -29.90
C MET A 15 -11.06 32.33 -30.97
N VAL A 16 -10.02 33.15 -31.13
CA VAL A 16 -9.96 34.23 -32.12
C VAL A 16 -9.44 33.74 -33.48
N ASN A 17 -8.70 32.62 -33.51
CA ASN A 17 -8.15 32.05 -34.74
C ASN A 17 -8.87 30.72 -35.02
N GLY A 18 -9.92 30.79 -35.83
CA GLY A 18 -10.79 29.66 -36.09
C GLY A 18 -10.07 28.46 -36.69
N ASP A 19 -10.32 27.27 -36.14
CA ASP A 19 -10.84 26.14 -36.91
C ASP A 19 -11.41 25.05 -35.97
N ASN A 20 -12.42 24.34 -36.47
CA ASN A 20 -13.11 23.16 -35.91
C ASN A 20 -14.00 23.34 -34.65
N THR A 21 -15.28 23.62 -34.90
CA THR A 21 -16.34 23.82 -33.89
C THR A 21 -16.68 22.56 -33.07
N SER A 22 -16.37 21.35 -33.56
CA SER A 22 -16.62 20.10 -32.83
C SER A 22 -15.56 19.82 -31.74
N ASP A 23 -14.30 20.11 -32.04
CA ASP A 23 -13.17 19.93 -31.12
C ASP A 23 -13.27 20.93 -29.97
N ILE A 24 -13.63 22.18 -30.26
CA ILE A 24 -13.90 23.21 -29.25
C ILE A 24 -15.06 22.81 -28.34
N LYS A 25 -16.14 22.25 -28.91
CA LYS A 25 -17.31 21.79 -28.13
C LYS A 25 -16.96 20.59 -27.25
N THR A 26 -16.11 19.70 -27.74
CA THR A 26 -15.58 18.56 -26.99
C THR A 26 -14.68 19.03 -25.86
N LEU A 27 -13.75 19.94 -26.13
CA LEU A 27 -12.87 20.53 -25.11
C LEU A 27 -13.67 21.25 -24.03
N LYS A 28 -14.69 22.03 -24.41
CA LYS A 28 -15.57 22.72 -23.47
C LYS A 28 -16.34 21.75 -22.57
N SER A 29 -16.84 20.66 -23.14
CA SER A 29 -17.54 19.60 -22.39
C SER A 29 -16.59 18.86 -21.45
N SER A 30 -15.38 18.53 -21.89
CA SER A 30 -14.34 17.91 -21.06
C SER A 30 -13.87 18.84 -19.95
N LEU A 31 -13.72 20.15 -20.23
CA LEU A 31 -13.35 21.16 -19.26
C LEU A 31 -14.45 21.38 -18.22
N GLN A 32 -15.73 21.41 -18.63
CA GLN A 32 -16.87 21.48 -17.71
C GLN A 32 -16.99 20.24 -16.83
N LEU A 33 -16.71 19.04 -17.39
CA LEU A 33 -16.68 17.81 -16.61
C LEU A 33 -15.51 17.82 -15.60
N LEU A 34 -14.35 18.34 -16.00
CA LEU A 34 -13.20 18.57 -15.13
C LEU A 34 -13.52 19.58 -14.04
N LEU A 35 -14.17 20.70 -14.38
CA LEU A 35 -14.59 21.73 -13.42
C LEU A 35 -15.61 21.17 -12.42
N LYS A 36 -16.62 20.44 -12.88
CA LYS A 36 -17.57 19.75 -12.00
C LYS A 36 -16.89 18.72 -11.10
N ARG A 37 -15.88 18.00 -11.61
CA ARG A 37 -15.04 17.10 -10.81
C ARG A 37 -14.16 17.85 -9.81
N ILE A 38 -13.64 19.03 -10.16
CA ILE A 38 -12.84 19.89 -9.28
C ILE A 38 -13.73 20.48 -8.19
N GLU A 39 -14.91 20.98 -8.53
CA GLU A 39 -15.90 21.51 -7.58
C GLU A 39 -16.37 20.42 -6.60
N LEU A 40 -16.68 19.22 -7.09
CA LEU A 40 -16.99 18.04 -6.25
C LEU A 40 -15.81 17.58 -5.38
N LYS A 41 -14.57 17.92 -5.76
CA LYS A 41 -13.34 17.68 -5.00
C LYS A 41 -12.90 18.87 -4.13
N SER A 42 -13.57 20.02 -4.23
CA SER A 42 -13.14 21.27 -3.59
C SER A 42 -13.70 21.49 -2.18
N SER A 43 -14.53 20.56 -1.67
CA SER A 43 -14.83 20.52 -0.24
C SER A 43 -13.62 19.91 0.48
N TYR A 44 -12.55 20.68 0.67
CA TYR A 44 -11.45 20.32 1.56
C TYR A 44 -12.08 19.94 2.89
N CYS A 45 -12.02 18.66 3.23
CA CYS A 45 -12.62 18.15 4.44
C CYS A 45 -11.96 18.82 5.64
N SER A 46 -12.78 19.45 6.49
CA SER A 46 -12.32 20.06 7.72
C SER A 46 -11.81 18.99 8.69
N ALA A 47 -10.80 19.33 9.48
CA ALA A 47 -10.43 18.49 10.62
C ALA A 47 -11.66 18.37 11.53
N GLN A 48 -12.19 17.16 11.67
CA GLN A 48 -13.32 16.89 12.54
C GLN A 48 -12.78 16.17 13.77
N ALA A 49 -13.10 16.66 14.97
CA ALA A 49 -12.96 15.87 16.17
C ALA A 49 -14.03 14.78 16.12
N GLN A 50 -13.62 13.51 16.04
CA GLN A 50 -14.56 12.39 15.97
C GLN A 50 -14.48 11.56 17.25
N GLY A 51 -15.37 11.89 18.19
CA GLY A 51 -15.77 11.01 19.30
C GLY A 51 -14.61 10.43 20.12
N GLN A 52 -14.40 9.12 19.99
CA GLN A 52 -13.45 8.33 20.80
C GLN A 52 -11.98 8.56 20.44
N CYS A 53 -11.67 9.16 19.28
CA CYS A 53 -10.30 9.48 18.88
C CYS A 53 -10.01 10.99 19.01
N GLY A 54 -8.74 11.36 18.91
CA GLY A 54 -8.29 12.74 18.81
C GLY A 54 -8.58 13.37 17.44
N ALA A 55 -7.75 14.34 17.05
CA ALA A 55 -7.91 15.05 15.78
C ALA A 55 -7.84 14.09 14.58
N CYS A 56 -8.75 14.28 13.62
CA CYS A 56 -8.70 13.60 12.33
C CYS A 56 -8.15 14.54 11.26
N ILE A 57 -7.09 14.11 10.60
CA ILE A 57 -6.58 14.78 9.41
C ILE A 57 -7.29 14.17 8.21
N CYS A 58 -7.97 14.99 7.45
CA CYS A 58 -8.49 14.55 6.16
C CYS A 58 -7.48 14.90 5.06
N LYS A 59 -7.11 13.92 4.25
CA LYS A 59 -6.29 14.15 3.07
C LYS A 59 -7.12 13.84 1.83
N ASP A 60 -7.37 14.87 1.03
CA ASP A 60 -7.91 14.71 -0.31
C ASP A 60 -6.80 14.24 -1.25
N ASP A 61 -6.73 12.93 -1.45
CA ASP A 61 -5.84 12.34 -2.43
C ASP A 61 -6.61 11.98 -3.72
N PHE A 62 -6.02 12.25 -4.88
CA PHE A 62 -6.61 11.94 -6.19
C PHE A 62 -6.95 10.43 -6.35
N ASN A 63 -6.17 9.56 -5.70
CA ASN A 63 -6.26 8.11 -5.75
C ASN A 63 -7.14 7.52 -4.62
N LEU A 64 -7.29 8.27 -3.51
CA LEU A 64 -8.08 7.93 -2.33
C LEU A 64 -8.92 9.13 -1.86
N PRO A 65 -9.98 9.51 -2.59
CA PRO A 65 -10.80 10.64 -2.19
C PRO A 65 -11.46 10.36 -0.83
N LYS A 66 -11.37 11.34 0.10
CA LYS A 66 -12.05 11.37 1.40
C LYS A 66 -11.64 10.32 2.44
N LYS A 67 -10.33 10.05 2.59
CA LYS A 67 -9.84 9.21 3.70
C LYS A 67 -9.47 10.09 4.91
N TYR A 68 -10.11 9.83 6.05
CA TYR A 68 -9.79 10.43 7.33
C TYR A 68 -8.72 9.60 8.03
N TYR A 69 -7.73 10.28 8.60
CA TYR A 69 -6.64 9.70 9.38
C TYR A 69 -6.78 10.23 10.81
N CYS A 70 -7.54 9.52 11.62
CA CYS A 70 -7.80 9.90 13.01
C CYS A 70 -6.68 9.45 13.94
N ASP A 71 -6.27 10.31 14.86
CA ASP A 71 -5.32 9.96 15.91
C ASP A 71 -6.03 9.28 17.08
N CYS A 72 -6.01 7.95 17.09
CA CYS A 72 -6.61 7.12 18.14
C CYS A 72 -5.56 6.58 19.13
N ARG A 73 -4.33 7.15 19.14
CA ARG A 73 -3.24 6.70 20.01
C ARG A 73 -3.47 7.07 21.49
N ASN A 74 -4.46 7.91 21.78
CA ASN A 74 -4.95 8.19 23.13
C ASN A 74 -5.69 6.99 23.77
N GLN A 75 -6.04 5.96 22.99
CA GLN A 75 -6.65 4.74 23.51
C GLN A 75 -5.62 3.83 24.17
N SER A 76 -6.08 3.05 25.16
CA SER A 76 -5.23 2.03 25.79
C SER A 76 -4.70 1.04 24.73
N PRO A 77 -3.39 0.74 24.71
CA PRO A 77 -2.84 -0.20 23.74
C PRO A 77 -3.53 -1.56 23.80
N GLN A 78 -3.94 -2.07 22.64
CA GLN A 78 -4.54 -3.39 22.50
C GLN A 78 -3.62 -4.31 21.75
N ARG A 79 -3.85 -5.63 21.83
CA ARG A 79 -2.99 -6.61 21.16
C ARG A 79 -2.91 -6.45 19.63
N ASP A 80 -3.99 -6.01 18.99
CA ASP A 80 -4.09 -5.82 17.55
C ASP A 80 -5.27 -4.88 17.20
N CYS A 81 -5.42 -4.51 15.93
CA CYS A 81 -6.53 -3.67 15.47
C CYS A 81 -7.90 -4.33 15.66
N LEU A 82 -7.97 -5.66 15.66
CA LEU A 82 -9.22 -6.40 15.91
C LEU A 82 -9.65 -6.27 17.37
N ALA A 83 -8.73 -6.29 18.32
CA ALA A 83 -9.02 -6.07 19.74
C ALA A 83 -9.51 -4.63 19.99
N HIS A 84 -8.88 -3.62 19.38
CA HIS A 84 -9.42 -2.25 19.38
C HIS A 84 -10.87 -2.22 18.87
N ARG A 85 -11.14 -2.93 17.78
CA ARG A 85 -12.49 -3.04 17.22
C ARG A 85 -13.50 -3.67 18.17
N GLN A 86 -13.11 -4.79 18.77
CA GLN A 86 -13.94 -5.53 19.72
C GLN A 86 -14.27 -4.68 20.96
N ASN A 87 -13.36 -3.78 21.33
CA ASN A 87 -13.57 -2.78 22.38
C ASN A 87 -14.37 -1.55 21.92
N GLY A 88 -14.96 -1.59 20.73
CA GLY A 88 -15.86 -0.55 20.22
C GLY A 88 -15.22 0.48 19.30
N MET A 89 -13.90 0.44 19.07
CA MET A 89 -13.21 1.40 18.20
C MET A 89 -13.50 1.09 16.73
N LYS A 90 -14.39 1.90 16.11
CA LYS A 90 -14.85 1.71 14.72
C LYS A 90 -14.30 2.75 13.74
N ILE A 91 -13.31 3.53 14.16
CA ILE A 91 -12.75 4.65 13.39
C ILE A 91 -11.44 4.22 12.73
N ASP A 92 -11.28 4.50 11.44
CA ASP A 92 -10.00 4.30 10.75
C ASP A 92 -8.97 5.31 11.26
N GLY A 93 -7.75 4.85 11.56
CA GLY A 93 -6.77 5.77 12.15
C GLY A 93 -5.51 5.12 12.65
N TYR A 94 -4.71 5.91 13.33
CA TYR A 94 -3.50 5.45 14.00
C TYR A 94 -3.85 4.94 15.39
N TYR A 95 -3.39 3.75 15.70
CA TYR A 95 -3.57 3.14 17.00
C TYR A 95 -2.22 2.68 17.54
N THR A 96 -2.15 2.58 18.86
CA THR A 96 -1.04 1.91 19.53
C THR A 96 -1.46 0.46 19.79
N VAL A 97 -0.60 -0.50 19.42
CA VAL A 97 -0.81 -1.92 19.70
C VAL A 97 0.34 -2.49 20.52
N THR A 98 0.04 -3.50 21.33
CA THR A 98 1.00 -4.23 22.15
C THR A 98 1.43 -5.49 21.42
N MET A 99 2.73 -5.65 21.24
CA MET A 99 3.43 -6.79 20.65
C MET A 99 4.13 -7.60 21.74
N ASN A 100 4.03 -8.92 21.70
CA ASN A 100 4.61 -9.83 22.69
C ASN A 100 4.24 -9.51 24.16
N GLY A 101 3.13 -8.83 24.39
CA GLY A 101 2.63 -8.50 25.73
C GLY A 101 3.28 -7.30 26.42
N TYR A 102 4.35 -6.70 25.87
CA TYR A 102 5.03 -5.57 26.51
C TYR A 102 5.51 -4.46 25.54
N ARG A 103 5.91 -4.79 24.31
CA ARG A 103 6.43 -3.79 23.36
C ARG A 103 5.28 -3.11 22.65
N THR A 104 5.15 -1.79 22.74
CA THR A 104 4.13 -1.06 21.96
C THR A 104 4.68 -0.55 20.63
N THR A 105 3.86 -0.57 19.59
CA THR A 105 4.17 0.08 18.30
C THR A 105 2.93 0.78 17.74
N GLN A 106 3.16 1.72 16.83
CA GLN A 106 2.08 2.43 16.13
C GLN A 106 1.74 1.71 14.84
N VAL A 107 0.45 1.56 14.58
CA VAL A 107 -0.08 0.94 13.36
C VAL A 107 -1.23 1.77 12.80
N TYR A 108 -1.53 1.55 11.52
CA TYR A 108 -2.77 2.04 10.94
C TYR A 108 -3.84 0.94 11.01
N CYS A 109 -4.94 1.21 11.71
CA CYS A 109 -6.09 0.32 11.74
C CYS A 109 -7.13 0.75 10.70
N ASP A 110 -7.51 -0.20 9.85
CA ASP A 110 -8.70 -0.14 9.03
C ASP A 110 -9.84 -0.86 9.76
N GLN A 111 -10.73 -0.04 10.30
CA GLN A 111 -11.91 -0.39 11.06
C GLN A 111 -13.19 -0.34 10.20
N THR A 112 -13.12 -0.03 8.92
CA THR A 112 -14.33 0.11 8.08
C THR A 112 -14.44 -0.99 7.02
N THR A 113 -13.32 -1.40 6.42
CA THR A 113 -13.32 -2.35 5.30
C THR A 113 -13.67 -3.76 5.75
N SER A 114 -14.68 -4.35 5.09
CA SER A 114 -15.09 -5.75 5.29
C SER A 114 -15.17 -6.19 6.76
N GLY A 115 -15.88 -5.39 7.56
CA GLY A 115 -16.06 -5.69 8.97
C GLY A 115 -14.86 -5.32 9.86
N GLY A 116 -13.87 -4.55 9.37
CA GLY A 116 -12.83 -3.88 10.15
C GLY A 116 -11.86 -4.78 10.90
N GLY A 117 -11.08 -4.19 11.81
CA GLY A 117 -10.11 -4.90 12.65
C GLY A 117 -8.81 -5.24 11.92
N TRP A 118 -8.56 -4.60 10.78
CA TRP A 118 -7.40 -4.85 9.95
C TRP A 118 -6.23 -3.97 10.37
N THR A 119 -5.06 -4.57 10.54
CA THR A 119 -3.79 -3.85 10.67
C THR A 119 -3.19 -3.70 9.28
N VAL A 120 -3.04 -2.47 8.78
CA VAL A 120 -2.38 -2.22 7.49
C VAL A 120 -0.87 -2.34 7.67
N ILE A 121 -0.23 -3.18 6.85
CA ILE A 121 1.22 -3.45 6.91
C ILE A 121 2.00 -2.87 5.72
N GLN A 122 1.31 -2.51 4.65
CA GLN A 122 1.90 -1.79 3.52
C GLN A 122 0.83 -0.90 2.88
N ARG A 123 1.22 0.31 2.49
CA ARG A 123 0.44 1.14 1.57
C ARG A 123 1.32 1.81 0.53
N ARG A 124 0.90 1.77 -0.74
CA ARG A 124 1.44 2.57 -1.87
C ARG A 124 0.33 3.35 -2.53
N MET A 125 0.60 4.57 -2.98
CA MET A 125 -0.41 5.45 -3.58
C MET A 125 0.14 6.52 -4.52
N ASP A 126 1.38 6.99 -4.37
CA ASP A 126 1.88 8.11 -5.18
C ASP A 126 3.40 8.12 -5.40
N GLY A 127 4.14 7.17 -4.81
CA GLY A 127 5.60 7.09 -4.93
C GLY A 127 6.38 8.09 -4.09
N SER A 128 5.73 8.82 -3.16
CA SER A 128 6.39 9.77 -2.26
C SER A 128 7.42 9.14 -1.30
N VAL A 129 7.32 7.84 -1.04
CA VAL A 129 8.26 7.12 -0.19
C VAL A 129 9.08 6.14 -1.04
N ASN A 130 10.41 6.19 -0.88
CA ASN A 130 11.32 5.22 -1.47
C ASN A 130 11.25 3.88 -0.73
N PHE A 131 10.93 2.80 -1.45
CA PHE A 131 10.89 1.41 -0.95
C PHE A 131 12.15 0.61 -1.33
N PHE A 132 13.06 1.15 -2.14
CA PHE A 132 14.38 0.55 -2.35
C PHE A 132 15.28 0.86 -1.15
N ARG A 133 15.11 0.04 -0.12
CA ARG A 133 15.65 0.22 1.22
C ARG A 133 16.45 -1.01 1.64
N GLU A 134 17.37 -0.79 2.55
CA GLU A 134 18.21 -1.81 3.18
C GLU A 134 17.43 -2.69 4.18
N TRP A 135 18.02 -3.82 4.57
CA TRP A 135 17.40 -4.80 5.48
C TRP A 135 16.96 -4.17 6.79
N LYS A 136 17.82 -3.34 7.40
CA LYS A 136 17.53 -2.70 8.70
C LYS A 136 16.33 -1.75 8.67
N ASP A 137 16.03 -1.19 7.50
CA ASP A 137 14.86 -0.33 7.31
C ASP A 137 13.60 -1.18 7.15
N TYR A 138 13.65 -2.26 6.38
CA TYR A 138 12.54 -3.21 6.27
C TYR A 138 12.23 -3.92 7.59
N ARG A 139 13.26 -4.22 8.40
CA ARG A 139 13.09 -4.76 9.75
C ARG A 139 12.30 -3.83 10.66
N ARG A 140 12.68 -2.54 10.72
CA ARG A 140 12.07 -1.53 11.60
C ARG A 140 10.78 -0.94 11.07
N GLY A 141 10.61 -0.94 9.75
CA GLY A 141 9.55 -0.22 9.05
C GLY A 141 9.96 1.21 8.70
N PHE A 142 9.26 1.79 7.74
CA PHE A 142 9.54 3.13 7.21
C PHE A 142 8.32 3.77 6.56
N GLY A 143 8.39 5.08 6.33
CA GLY A 143 7.34 5.87 5.71
C GLY A 143 6.38 6.50 6.72
N HIS A 144 5.17 6.82 6.27
CA HIS A 144 4.16 7.53 7.06
C HIS A 144 2.85 6.75 7.07
N LEU A 145 2.35 6.37 8.26
CA LEU A 145 1.13 5.56 8.42
C LEU A 145 -0.14 6.16 7.76
N HIS A 146 -0.15 7.48 7.49
CA HIS A 146 -1.23 8.16 6.76
C HIS A 146 -1.00 8.33 5.27
N HIS A 147 0.00 7.66 4.75
CA HIS A 147 0.41 7.78 3.38
C HIS A 147 1.07 6.46 2.96
N GLU A 148 2.18 6.53 2.23
CA GLU A 148 2.99 5.38 1.92
C GLU A 148 3.86 4.93 3.09
N PHE A 149 3.83 3.64 3.40
CA PHE A 149 4.67 3.04 4.43
C PHE A 149 4.80 1.53 4.27
N TRP A 150 5.79 0.98 4.96
CA TRP A 150 5.96 -0.43 5.25
C TRP A 150 6.05 -0.61 6.77
N GLN A 151 5.18 -1.44 7.35
CA GLN A 151 5.29 -1.84 8.75
C GLN A 151 6.49 -2.77 8.90
N GLY A 152 7.31 -2.58 9.93
CA GLY A 152 8.53 -3.37 10.10
C GLY A 152 8.29 -4.87 10.10
N ASN A 153 9.18 -5.63 9.47
CA ASN A 153 9.09 -7.09 9.41
C ASN A 153 9.06 -7.71 10.82
N ASP A 154 9.75 -7.12 11.81
CA ASP A 154 9.63 -7.50 13.21
C ASP A 154 8.17 -7.41 13.68
N ASP A 155 7.51 -6.28 13.43
CA ASP A 155 6.12 -6.07 13.83
C ASP A 155 5.18 -7.02 13.09
N ILE A 156 5.41 -7.26 11.78
CA ILE A 156 4.59 -8.20 10.99
C ILE A 156 4.70 -9.63 11.55
N HIS A 157 5.93 -10.09 11.83
CA HIS A 157 6.17 -11.38 12.47
C HIS A 157 5.46 -11.49 13.83
N LEU A 158 5.58 -10.46 14.68
CA LEU A 158 4.96 -10.48 16.00
C LEU A 158 3.42 -10.47 15.91
N LEU A 159 2.83 -9.76 14.95
CA LEU A 159 1.38 -9.81 14.71
C LEU A 159 0.90 -11.23 14.37
N THR A 160 1.59 -11.93 13.47
CA THR A 160 1.19 -13.29 13.05
C THR A 160 1.47 -14.33 14.13
N LYS A 161 2.62 -14.22 14.83
CA LYS A 161 2.98 -15.07 15.97
C LYS A 161 2.01 -14.92 17.13
N GLN A 162 1.65 -13.69 17.49
CA GLN A 162 0.67 -13.42 18.54
C GLN A 162 -0.71 -13.97 18.19
N ALA A 163 -1.05 -14.05 16.91
CA ALA A 163 -2.26 -14.70 16.43
C ALA A 163 -2.17 -16.24 16.40
N MET A 164 -1.09 -16.84 16.91
CA MET A 164 -0.82 -18.28 16.87
C MET A 164 -0.90 -18.84 15.45
N ASN A 165 -0.34 -18.11 14.48
CA ASN A 165 -0.37 -18.42 13.04
C ASN A 165 -1.80 -18.52 12.46
N ASN A 166 -2.79 -17.98 13.18
CA ASN A 166 -4.20 -17.95 12.78
C ASN A 166 -4.57 -16.55 12.24
N SER A 167 -3.81 -16.03 11.29
CA SER A 167 -4.08 -14.75 10.63
C SER A 167 -4.56 -14.92 9.19
N GLU A 168 -5.36 -13.98 8.73
CA GLU A 168 -5.74 -13.78 7.34
C GLU A 168 -5.09 -12.51 6.78
N LEU A 169 -4.88 -12.50 5.46
CA LEU A 169 -4.35 -11.35 4.71
C LEU A 169 -5.41 -10.85 3.74
N MET A 170 -5.46 -9.54 3.54
CA MET A 170 -6.15 -8.91 2.42
C MET A 170 -5.19 -8.01 1.65
N ILE A 171 -5.22 -8.13 0.33
CA ILE A 171 -4.52 -7.26 -0.61
C ILE A 171 -5.57 -6.51 -1.43
N GLN A 172 -5.51 -5.18 -1.40
CA GLN A 172 -6.36 -4.32 -2.20
C GLN A 172 -5.53 -3.52 -3.19
N MET A 173 -5.97 -3.42 -4.44
CA MET A 173 -5.24 -2.72 -5.49
C MET A 173 -6.18 -1.99 -6.44
N LYS A 174 -5.76 -0.81 -6.91
CA LYS A 174 -6.42 -0.12 -8.02
C LYS A 174 -5.45 0.05 -9.17
N ILE A 175 -5.90 -0.34 -10.34
CA ILE A 175 -5.11 -0.29 -11.57
C ILE A 175 -5.51 0.93 -12.38
N GLN A 176 -4.51 1.63 -12.92
CA GLN A 176 -4.74 2.86 -13.69
C GLN A 176 -5.68 2.56 -14.86
N HIS A 177 -6.61 3.48 -15.15
CA HIS A 177 -7.61 3.40 -16.22
C HIS A 177 -8.73 2.35 -16.05
N LEU A 178 -8.61 1.38 -15.15
CA LEU A 178 -9.66 0.38 -14.94
C LEU A 178 -10.77 0.85 -13.97
N ASN A 179 -10.48 1.84 -13.12
CA ASN A 179 -11.39 2.34 -12.06
C ASN A 179 -12.06 1.23 -11.22
N ILE A 180 -11.40 0.07 -11.10
CA ILE A 180 -11.85 -1.10 -10.35
C ILE A 180 -10.94 -1.27 -9.13
N LEU A 181 -11.56 -1.58 -7.98
CA LEU A 181 -10.84 -2.04 -6.79
C LEU A 181 -10.76 -3.56 -6.81
N PHE A 182 -9.56 -4.08 -7.04
CA PHE A 182 -9.26 -5.49 -6.89
C PHE A 182 -9.01 -5.80 -5.40
N THR A 183 -9.54 -6.92 -4.93
CA THR A 183 -9.40 -7.41 -3.56
C THR A 183 -9.13 -8.91 -3.60
N ASN A 184 -7.99 -9.33 -3.07
CA ASN A 184 -7.70 -10.72 -2.75
C ASN A 184 -7.63 -10.92 -1.24
N ARG A 185 -8.05 -12.09 -0.79
CA ARG A 185 -7.95 -12.56 0.59
C ARG A 185 -7.22 -13.88 0.64
N TYR A 186 -6.48 -14.10 1.71
CA TYR A 186 -5.80 -15.35 1.99
C TYR A 186 -6.21 -15.80 3.39
N SER A 187 -6.76 -17.00 3.50
CA SER A 187 -7.26 -17.54 4.77
C SER A 187 -6.15 -17.92 5.75
N HIS A 188 -4.90 -17.94 5.29
CA HIS A 188 -3.72 -18.14 6.12
C HIS A 188 -2.61 -17.19 5.67
N PHE A 189 -1.99 -16.54 6.65
CA PHE A 189 -0.84 -15.66 6.50
C PHE A 189 0.03 -15.73 7.75
N ASN A 190 1.30 -16.03 7.56
CA ASN A 190 2.29 -16.03 8.61
C ASN A 190 3.66 -15.57 8.07
N VAL A 191 4.40 -14.86 8.90
CA VAL A 191 5.77 -14.42 8.60
C VAL A 191 6.65 -14.91 9.73
N LEU A 192 7.70 -15.65 9.40
CA LEU A 192 8.65 -16.19 10.39
C LEU A 192 9.57 -15.07 10.94
N ASP A 193 10.42 -15.40 11.90
CA ASP A 193 11.35 -14.44 12.51
C ASP A 193 12.53 -14.05 11.60
N GLU A 194 13.40 -13.16 12.11
CA GLU A 194 14.58 -12.68 11.40
C GLU A 194 15.59 -13.80 11.10
N GLU A 195 15.76 -14.77 12.02
CA GLU A 195 16.65 -15.94 11.82
C GLU A 195 16.20 -16.78 10.63
N ASN A 196 14.89 -16.90 10.44
CA ASN A 196 14.27 -17.54 9.27
C ASN A 196 14.09 -16.57 8.08
N ARG A 197 14.71 -15.38 8.12
CA ARG A 197 14.67 -14.34 7.08
C ARG A 197 13.24 -13.93 6.70
N TYR A 198 12.36 -13.82 7.68
CA TYR A 198 10.96 -13.43 7.51
C TYR A 198 10.24 -14.23 6.42
N GLN A 199 10.51 -15.53 6.34
CA GLN A 199 9.87 -16.41 5.36
C GLN A 199 8.35 -16.27 5.40
N LEU A 200 7.73 -16.18 4.22
CA LEU A 200 6.29 -16.04 4.07
C LEU A 200 5.58 -17.38 3.96
N GLU A 201 4.55 -17.57 4.77
CA GLU A 201 3.56 -18.63 4.61
C GLU A 201 2.22 -18.00 4.25
N VAL A 202 1.61 -18.44 3.14
CA VAL A 202 0.34 -17.87 2.66
C VAL A 202 -0.46 -18.94 1.93
N ALA A 203 -1.76 -19.04 2.22
CA ALA A 203 -2.63 -20.05 1.62
C ALA A 203 -4.10 -19.62 1.56
N GLY A 204 -4.91 -20.42 0.86
CA GLY A 204 -6.36 -20.25 0.72
C GLY A 204 -6.77 -18.94 0.06
N PRO A 205 -6.35 -18.69 -1.19
CA PRO A 205 -6.69 -17.47 -1.89
C PRO A 205 -8.18 -17.43 -2.27
N SER A 206 -8.78 -16.24 -2.18
CA SER A 206 -10.10 -15.91 -2.70
C SER A 206 -10.14 -14.45 -3.13
N GLY A 207 -11.15 -14.04 -3.89
CA GLY A 207 -11.30 -12.66 -4.34
C GLY A 207 -11.45 -12.53 -5.85
N ASN A 208 -11.26 -11.31 -6.35
CA ASN A 208 -11.49 -10.95 -7.76
C ASN A 208 -10.20 -10.59 -8.52
N LEU A 209 -9.04 -10.79 -7.92
CA LEU A 209 -7.75 -10.78 -8.61
C LEU A 209 -7.32 -12.23 -8.89
N ASN A 210 -6.30 -12.44 -9.72
CA ASN A 210 -5.72 -13.77 -9.90
C ASN A 210 -5.41 -14.42 -8.53
N PRO A 211 -6.09 -15.52 -8.15
CA PRO A 211 -5.92 -16.11 -6.82
C PRO A 211 -4.49 -16.63 -6.58
N LYS A 212 -3.75 -16.91 -7.66
CA LYS A 212 -2.35 -17.36 -7.59
C LYS A 212 -1.34 -16.23 -7.35
N PHE A 213 -1.77 -14.97 -7.30
CA PHE A 213 -0.90 -13.78 -7.26
C PHE A 213 0.17 -13.81 -6.15
N PHE A 214 -0.14 -14.35 -4.96
CA PHE A 214 0.79 -14.43 -3.82
C PHE A 214 1.20 -15.88 -3.52
N THR A 215 0.31 -16.84 -3.73
CA THR A 215 0.54 -18.24 -3.35
C THR A 215 1.42 -19.01 -4.32
N GLN A 216 1.48 -18.62 -5.60
CA GLN A 216 2.29 -19.34 -6.59
C GLN A 216 3.77 -19.01 -6.48
N PHE A 217 4.12 -17.76 -6.17
CA PHE A 217 5.49 -17.30 -6.26
C PHE A 217 6.08 -16.81 -4.94
N GLN A 218 5.28 -16.37 -3.96
CA GLN A 218 5.79 -15.81 -2.70
C GLN A 218 5.68 -16.80 -1.54
N HIS A 219 4.84 -17.82 -1.64
CA HIS A 219 4.75 -18.85 -0.60
C HIS A 219 6.10 -19.57 -0.41
N ASN A 220 6.52 -19.71 0.86
CA ASN A 220 7.79 -20.25 1.31
C ASN A 220 9.03 -19.51 0.81
N GLN A 221 8.85 -18.30 0.27
CA GLN A 221 9.97 -17.44 -0.08
C GLN A 221 10.44 -16.65 1.14
N ARG A 222 11.75 -16.50 1.25
CA ARG A 222 12.40 -15.63 2.22
C ARG A 222 12.40 -14.19 1.75
N PHE A 223 12.35 -13.27 2.70
CA PHE A 223 12.45 -11.85 2.41
C PHE A 223 13.85 -11.50 1.92
N SER A 224 13.95 -10.50 1.05
CA SER A 224 15.18 -10.08 0.40
C SER A 224 15.21 -8.57 0.28
N THR A 225 16.35 -7.94 0.56
CA THR A 225 16.67 -6.54 0.26
C THR A 225 17.97 -6.49 -0.53
N TRP A 226 18.27 -5.33 -1.12
CA TRP A 226 19.42 -5.19 -2.03
C TRP A 226 20.78 -5.38 -1.35
N ASP A 227 20.85 -5.18 -0.03
CA ASP A 227 22.06 -5.24 0.80
C ASP A 227 22.22 -6.58 1.53
N TRP A 228 21.29 -7.52 1.38
CA TRP A 228 21.39 -8.85 1.99
C TRP A 228 22.12 -9.84 1.05
N PRO A 229 22.96 -10.78 1.55
CA PRO A 229 23.40 -10.94 2.95
C PRO A 229 24.39 -9.85 3.39
N HIS A 230 24.24 -9.40 4.65
CA HIS A 230 25.02 -8.28 5.22
C HIS A 230 26.49 -8.64 5.53
N ASP A 231 26.83 -9.93 5.56
CA ASP A 231 28.05 -10.46 6.16
C ASP A 231 28.73 -11.57 5.32
N GLY A 232 28.29 -11.79 4.08
CA GLY A 232 28.85 -12.84 3.23
C GLY A 232 28.53 -14.27 3.67
N ALA A 233 27.62 -14.46 4.64
CA ALA A 233 27.21 -15.79 5.12
C ALA A 233 26.36 -16.58 4.10
N ASP A 234 25.81 -15.91 3.08
CA ASP A 234 25.14 -16.56 1.95
C ASP A 234 26.05 -16.42 0.71
N PRO A 235 26.54 -17.53 0.11
CA PRO A 235 27.44 -17.48 -1.05
C PRO A 235 26.76 -16.97 -2.34
N PHE A 236 25.53 -16.47 -2.24
CA PHE A 236 24.68 -16.13 -3.35
C PHE A 236 24.18 -14.69 -3.27
N VAL A 237 24.15 -14.02 -4.43
CA VAL A 237 23.66 -12.64 -4.57
C VAL A 237 22.15 -12.61 -4.33
N SER A 238 21.67 -11.73 -3.46
CA SER A 238 20.22 -11.56 -3.27
C SER A 238 19.52 -11.19 -4.57
N CYS A 239 18.34 -11.76 -4.80
CA CYS A 239 17.54 -11.44 -5.98
C CYS A 239 17.16 -9.95 -6.02
N ALA A 240 16.99 -9.31 -4.86
CA ALA A 240 16.79 -7.88 -4.75
C ALA A 240 18.02 -7.08 -5.21
N SER A 241 19.24 -7.49 -4.91
CA SER A 241 20.47 -6.86 -5.43
C SER A 241 20.60 -7.06 -6.94
N LYS A 242 20.53 -8.32 -7.39
CA LYS A 242 20.73 -8.73 -8.79
C LYS A 242 19.82 -8.00 -9.78
N HIS A 243 18.58 -7.78 -9.37
CA HIS A 243 17.56 -7.13 -10.20
C HIS A 243 17.18 -5.74 -9.70
N GLN A 244 17.91 -5.21 -8.71
CA GLN A 244 17.69 -3.92 -8.08
C GLN A 244 16.28 -3.72 -7.48
N PHE A 245 15.56 -4.80 -7.12
CA PHE A 245 14.19 -4.75 -6.60
C PHE A 245 14.09 -4.13 -5.21
N ALA A 246 12.96 -3.46 -4.96
CA ALA A 246 12.54 -3.14 -3.59
C ALA A 246 12.30 -4.41 -2.79
N GLY A 247 12.43 -4.33 -1.46
CA GLY A 247 12.41 -5.50 -0.60
C GLY A 247 11.11 -6.30 -0.68
N TRP A 248 11.22 -7.62 -0.81
CA TRP A 248 10.09 -8.54 -1.02
C TRP A 248 10.45 -10.00 -0.73
N TRP A 249 9.42 -10.87 -0.67
CA TRP A 249 9.57 -12.33 -0.59
C TRP A 249 9.92 -12.93 -1.97
N ILE A 250 11.22 -12.97 -2.30
CA ILE A 250 11.73 -13.42 -3.62
C ILE A 250 13.00 -14.28 -3.58
N ASN A 251 13.52 -14.66 -2.40
CA ASN A 251 14.88 -15.24 -2.31
C ASN A 251 14.99 -16.77 -2.30
N GLY A 252 13.89 -17.51 -2.38
CA GLY A 252 13.88 -18.98 -2.37
C GLY A 252 14.65 -19.63 -1.22
N SER A 253 14.78 -20.97 -1.28
CA SER A 253 15.60 -21.76 -0.37
C SER A 253 16.91 -22.26 -1.01
N SER A 254 17.11 -22.05 -2.31
CA SER A 254 18.22 -22.60 -3.09
C SER A 254 18.86 -21.64 -4.11
N ASN A 255 18.71 -20.32 -3.95
CA ASN A 255 19.29 -19.28 -4.83
C ASN A 255 18.89 -19.36 -6.30
N ASN A 256 17.89 -20.19 -6.59
CA ASN A 256 17.19 -20.09 -7.82
C ASN A 256 16.30 -18.85 -7.69
N CYS A 257 16.80 -17.70 -8.13
CA CYS A 257 16.00 -16.50 -8.41
C CYS A 257 15.01 -16.85 -9.52
N THR A 258 14.06 -17.76 -9.22
CA THR A 258 13.12 -18.35 -10.16
C THR A 258 12.15 -17.28 -10.59
N GLY A 259 12.51 -16.63 -11.68
CA GLY A 259 11.61 -15.91 -12.56
C GLY A 259 11.44 -14.44 -12.19
N TYR A 260 11.59 -13.61 -13.22
CA TYR A 260 10.98 -12.28 -13.30
C TYR A 260 9.50 -12.25 -12.86
N GLU A 261 8.81 -13.40 -12.87
CA GLU A 261 7.43 -13.58 -12.44
C GLU A 261 7.24 -13.32 -10.94
N ALA A 262 8.11 -13.82 -10.05
CA ALA A 262 8.00 -13.53 -8.62
C ALA A 262 8.15 -12.02 -8.32
N ALA A 263 9.04 -11.36 -9.06
CA ALA A 263 9.19 -9.91 -8.99
C ALA A 263 8.01 -9.15 -9.62
N ALA A 264 7.27 -9.77 -10.55
CA ALA A 264 6.03 -9.21 -11.08
C ALA A 264 4.90 -9.17 -10.07
N HIS A 265 5.04 -9.82 -8.93
CA HIS A 265 4.09 -9.72 -7.83
C HIS A 265 4.60 -8.84 -6.68
N ASN A 266 5.75 -8.17 -6.87
CA ASN A 266 6.32 -7.25 -5.90
C ASN A 266 5.54 -5.92 -5.87
N LEU A 267 4.73 -5.72 -4.84
CA LEU A 267 3.93 -4.49 -4.69
C LEU A 267 4.74 -3.29 -4.17
N ASN A 268 6.03 -3.47 -3.88
CA ASN A 268 6.94 -2.44 -3.36
C ASN A 268 7.79 -1.76 -4.44
N GLY A 269 7.69 -2.10 -5.72
CA GLY A 269 8.45 -1.40 -6.77
C GLY A 269 7.97 0.05 -6.99
N PRO A 270 8.45 0.74 -8.05
CA PRO A 270 8.25 2.18 -8.21
C PRO A 270 6.80 2.57 -8.55
N TYR A 271 6.28 3.62 -7.90
CA TYR A 271 4.93 4.21 -8.11
C TYR A 271 5.00 5.61 -8.77
N ASP A 272 6.08 5.91 -9.47
CA ASP A 272 6.34 7.23 -10.04
C ASP A 272 5.51 7.52 -11.31
N ALA A 273 4.83 8.68 -11.33
CA ALA A 273 4.14 9.22 -12.50
C ALA A 273 5.11 9.86 -13.53
N PHE A 274 6.30 10.29 -13.10
CA PHE A 274 7.34 10.91 -13.91
C PHE A 274 8.41 9.89 -14.28
N ARG A 275 8.03 9.03 -15.23
CA ARG A 275 8.86 8.07 -15.96
C ARG A 275 10.21 8.64 -16.40
N THR A 276 11.18 8.74 -15.50
CA THR A 276 12.58 8.95 -15.84
C THR A 276 13.22 7.58 -15.99
N ARG A 277 13.66 7.31 -17.20
CA ARG A 277 14.13 6.02 -17.68
C ARG A 277 15.34 5.55 -16.86
N LYS A 278 15.14 4.59 -15.95
CA LYS A 278 16.08 3.51 -15.54
C LYS A 278 15.57 2.63 -14.37
N TRP A 279 14.27 2.59 -14.13
CA TRP A 279 13.67 1.71 -13.12
C TRP A 279 12.78 0.69 -13.81
N TYR A 280 13.25 -0.55 -13.84
CA TYR A 280 12.73 -1.63 -14.68
C TYR A 280 11.25 -1.91 -14.37
N GLN A 281 10.47 -1.78 -15.42
CA GLN A 281 9.03 -2.04 -15.50
C GLN A 281 8.76 -3.53 -15.44
N ARG A 282 8.64 -4.15 -14.27
CA ARG A 282 8.20 -5.56 -14.23
C ARG A 282 7.23 -5.95 -13.13
N ILE A 283 6.55 -5.03 -12.44
CA ILE A 283 5.38 -5.37 -11.60
C ILE A 283 4.25 -6.04 -12.40
N ASN A 284 4.37 -6.24 -13.72
CA ASN A 284 3.17 -6.39 -14.52
C ASN A 284 3.30 -7.06 -15.88
N TYR A 285 3.73 -8.32 -15.87
CA TYR A 285 3.38 -9.20 -17.00
C TYR A 285 1.88 -9.59 -16.96
N TYR A 286 1.28 -9.67 -15.76
CA TYR A 286 -0.14 -10.06 -15.62
C TYR A 286 -1.14 -8.91 -15.74
N PHE A 287 -0.80 -7.69 -15.33
CA PHE A 287 -1.64 -6.52 -15.60
C PHE A 287 -0.92 -5.61 -16.57
N LYS A 288 -1.44 -5.43 -17.78
CA LYS A 288 -0.92 -4.49 -18.79
C LYS A 288 -0.74 -3.04 -18.29
N TYR A 289 -1.18 -2.72 -17.06
CA TYR A 289 -1.23 -1.40 -16.43
C TYR A 289 -0.79 -1.46 -14.96
N HIS A 290 0.03 -0.49 -14.53
CA HIS A 290 0.53 -0.39 -13.15
C HIS A 290 -0.56 -0.06 -12.13
N PRO A 291 -0.53 -0.65 -10.92
CA PRO A 291 -1.36 -0.18 -9.84
C PRO A 291 -0.92 1.23 -9.43
N TYR A 292 -1.89 2.12 -9.19
CA TYR A 292 -1.63 3.44 -8.61
C TYR A 292 -2.02 3.48 -7.12
N PHE A 293 -2.59 2.39 -6.60
CA PHE A 293 -2.83 2.21 -5.18
C PHE A 293 -2.68 0.73 -4.85
N THR A 294 -1.95 0.42 -3.78
CA THR A 294 -1.97 -0.90 -3.14
C THR A 294 -1.99 -0.78 -1.64
N GLU A 295 -2.65 -1.72 -0.99
CA GLU A 295 -2.67 -1.83 0.46
C GLU A 295 -2.68 -3.31 0.84
N ILE A 296 -1.79 -3.69 1.75
CA ILE A 296 -1.71 -5.03 2.32
C ILE A 296 -2.09 -4.91 3.80
N LYS A 297 -3.03 -5.72 4.25
CA LYS A 297 -3.53 -5.67 5.62
C LYS A 297 -3.74 -7.07 6.20
N VAL A 298 -3.40 -7.24 7.48
CA VAL A 298 -3.46 -8.49 8.22
C VAL A 298 -4.50 -8.40 9.33
N ARG A 299 -5.19 -9.50 9.61
CA ARG A 299 -6.13 -9.61 10.72
C ARG A 299 -6.09 -11.02 11.29
N ARG A 300 -6.13 -11.15 12.61
CA ARG A 300 -6.32 -12.45 13.28
C ARG A 300 -7.72 -12.98 12.98
N LYS A 301 -7.85 -14.28 12.72
CA LYS A 301 -9.14 -14.94 12.58
C LYS A 301 -9.77 -15.18 13.97
N LEU A 302 -11.10 -15.04 14.02
CA LEU A 302 -11.91 -15.35 15.20
C LEU A 302 -12.06 -16.86 15.37
#